data_AF-A0A7X7ZV01-F1
#
_entry.id   AF-A0A7X7ZV01-F1
#
_cell.length_a   1.000
_cell.length_b   1.000
_cell.length_c   1.000
_cell.angle_alpha   90.00
_cell.angle_beta   90.00
_cell.angle_gamma   90.00
#
_symmetry.space_group_name_H-M   'P 1'
#
loop_
_entity.id
_entity.type
_entity.pdbx_description
1 polymer ?
#
loop_
_entity_poly.entity_id
_entity_poly.type
_entity_poly.pdbx_seq_one_letter_code
_entity_poly.pdbx_strand_id
1 'polypeptide(L)'
;MKDMLIDEFQYTVQELIFRNRSIIDSITKYQDSNARVNRAIVKAVTQCGCIRINAKKQEVPEDGSLEEIRKAMDTHLEGKLCDNCRDQVEKELGKNLYYIASLCNALDLNLYDIIIKEQERVKMLGKFNLE
;
A
#
# COMPACT_ATOMS: atom_id res chain seq x y z
N MET A 1 -12.72 12.98 -13.15
CA MET A 1 -11.27 13.27 -13.35
C MET A 1 -10.39 12.28 -12.62
N LYS A 2 -10.59 12.02 -11.31
CA LYS A 2 -9.80 11.00 -10.58
C LYS A 2 -10.10 9.57 -11.05
N ASP A 3 -11.34 9.30 -11.43
CA ASP A 3 -11.82 7.97 -11.85
C ASP A 3 -11.14 7.55 -13.17
N MET A 4 -11.06 8.48 -14.12
CA MET A 4 -10.39 8.25 -15.42
C MET A 4 -8.91 7.88 -15.27
N LEU A 5 -8.21 8.36 -14.23
CA LEU A 5 -6.78 8.09 -14.06
C LEU A 5 -6.51 6.63 -13.69
N ILE A 6 -7.36 6.02 -12.86
CA ILE A 6 -7.18 4.63 -12.42
C ILE A 6 -7.50 3.68 -13.58
N ASP A 7 -8.57 3.96 -14.31
CA ASP A 7 -8.92 3.22 -15.52
C ASP A 7 -7.82 3.38 -16.58
N GLU A 8 -7.37 4.60 -16.88
CA GLU A 8 -6.26 4.87 -17.82
C GLU A 8 -4.99 4.13 -17.43
N PHE A 9 -4.65 4.10 -16.14
CA PHE A 9 -3.52 3.34 -15.63
C PHE A 9 -3.70 1.84 -15.92
N GLN A 10 -4.84 1.26 -15.57
CA GLN A 10 -5.12 -0.16 -15.82
C GLN A 10 -5.10 -0.51 -17.32
N TYR A 11 -5.67 0.34 -18.18
CA TYR A 11 -5.64 0.18 -19.64
C TYR A 11 -4.21 0.25 -20.19
N THR A 12 -3.42 1.24 -19.75
CA THR A 12 -2.01 1.36 -20.13
C THR A 12 -1.23 0.10 -19.74
N VAL A 13 -1.49 -0.43 -18.55
CA VAL A 13 -0.91 -1.70 -18.10
C VAL A 13 -1.33 -2.85 -19.02
N GLN A 14 -2.60 -2.92 -19.43
CA GLN A 14 -3.12 -3.95 -20.34
C GLN A 14 -2.41 -3.94 -21.69
N GLU A 15 -2.18 -2.76 -22.27
CA GLU A 15 -1.50 -2.61 -23.57
C GLU A 15 -0.04 -3.08 -23.52
N LEU A 16 0.63 -2.85 -22.38
CA LEU A 16 2.04 -3.17 -22.21
C LEU A 16 2.29 -4.64 -21.80
N ILE A 17 1.26 -5.37 -21.35
CA ILE A 17 1.35 -6.81 -21.02
C ILE A 17 1.10 -7.65 -22.29
N PHE A 18 2.04 -7.59 -23.22
CA PHE A 18 2.04 -8.49 -24.38
C PHE A 18 2.97 -9.70 -24.20
N ARG A 19 3.96 -9.62 -23.29
CA ARG A 19 4.95 -10.71 -23.06
C ARG A 19 4.64 -11.61 -21.86
N ASN A 20 4.10 -11.04 -20.78
CA ASN A 20 3.85 -11.77 -19.52
C ASN A 20 2.35 -11.91 -19.27
N ARG A 21 1.62 -12.50 -20.23
CA ARG A 21 0.16 -12.70 -20.12
C ARG A 21 -0.24 -13.81 -19.15
N SER A 22 0.70 -14.68 -18.77
CA SER A 22 0.42 -15.75 -17.83
C SER A 22 0.07 -15.15 -16.47
N ILE A 23 -1.10 -15.51 -15.93
CA ILE A 23 -1.48 -15.13 -14.57
C ILE A 23 -0.47 -15.64 -13.52
N ILE A 24 0.21 -16.76 -13.80
CA ILE A 24 1.27 -17.30 -12.93
C ILE A 24 2.45 -16.32 -12.89
N ASP A 25 2.82 -15.73 -14.02
CA ASP A 25 3.88 -14.71 -14.07
C ASP A 25 3.46 -13.45 -13.32
N SER A 26 2.21 -12.99 -13.49
CA SER A 26 1.69 -11.82 -12.76
C SER A 26 1.66 -12.05 -11.24
N ILE A 27 1.25 -13.23 -10.78
CA ILE A 27 1.24 -13.59 -9.34
C ILE A 27 2.66 -13.59 -8.77
N THR A 28 3.61 -14.23 -9.45
CA THR A 28 5.00 -14.30 -8.98
C THR A 28 5.66 -12.91 -8.97
N LYS A 29 5.37 -12.07 -9.96
CA LYS A 29 5.85 -10.68 -10.00
C LYS A 29 5.20 -9.79 -8.94
N TYR A 30 3.91 -9.98 -8.66
CA TYR A 30 3.24 -9.32 -7.55
C TYR A 30 3.94 -9.64 -6.22
N GLN A 31 4.24 -10.92 -5.96
CA GLN A 31 4.98 -11.33 -4.76
C GLN A 31 6.40 -10.74 -4.69
N ASP A 32 7.15 -10.75 -5.79
CA ASP A 32 8.50 -10.14 -5.84
C ASP A 32 8.43 -8.62 -5.57
N SER A 33 7.43 -7.94 -6.13
CA SER A 33 7.26 -6.50 -5.91
C SER A 33 6.95 -6.15 -4.45
N ASN A 34 6.14 -6.97 -3.75
CA ASN A 34 5.90 -6.83 -2.31
C ASN A 34 7.23 -6.92 -1.53
N ALA A 35 8.08 -7.90 -1.85
CA ALA A 35 9.38 -8.05 -1.20
C ALA A 35 10.30 -6.85 -1.45
N ARG A 36 10.23 -6.22 -2.64
CA ARG A 36 11.01 -5.02 -2.98
C ARG A 36 10.56 -3.78 -2.22
N VAL A 37 9.24 -3.58 -2.07
CA VAL A 37 8.69 -2.50 -1.23
C VAL A 37 9.22 -2.63 0.20
N ASN A 38 9.09 -3.83 0.79
CA ASN A 38 9.59 -4.09 2.13
C ASN A 38 11.10 -3.82 2.24
N ARG A 39 11.89 -4.27 1.26
CA ARG A 39 13.34 -4.02 1.22
C ARG A 39 13.67 -2.53 1.14
N ALA A 40 12.93 -1.74 0.36
CA ALA A 40 13.15 -0.30 0.25
C ALA A 40 12.95 0.40 1.60
N ILE A 41 11.88 0.05 2.32
CA ILE A 41 11.60 0.55 3.67
C ILE A 41 12.69 0.11 4.66
N VAL A 42 13.06 -1.17 4.67
CA VAL A 42 14.11 -1.69 5.56
C VAL A 42 15.45 -1.00 5.29
N LYS A 43 15.79 -0.70 4.02
CA LYS A 43 17.02 0.03 3.69
C LYS A 43 16.98 1.50 4.14
N ALA A 44 15.81 2.14 4.12
CA ALA A 44 15.66 3.48 4.67
C ALA A 44 16.03 3.53 6.17
N VAL A 45 15.78 2.44 6.89
CA VAL A 45 16.15 2.28 8.31
C VAL A 45 17.61 1.85 8.49
N THR A 46 18.00 0.76 7.83
CA THR A 46 19.26 0.04 8.14
C THR A 46 20.48 0.56 7.38
N GLN A 47 20.28 1.17 6.21
CA GLN A 47 21.36 1.67 5.35
C GLN A 47 21.41 3.19 5.32
N CYS A 48 20.26 3.85 5.16
CA CYS A 48 20.19 5.31 5.13
C CYS A 48 20.08 5.92 6.52
N GLY A 49 19.22 5.36 7.39
CA GLY A 49 18.96 5.88 8.73
C GLY A 49 18.09 7.13 8.78
N CYS A 50 17.41 7.50 7.68
CA CYS A 50 16.51 8.67 7.65
C CYS A 50 15.24 8.46 8.48
N ILE A 51 14.87 7.20 8.71
CA ILE A 51 13.81 6.78 9.62
C ILE A 51 14.34 5.72 10.59
N ARG A 52 13.72 5.60 11.75
CA ARG A 52 13.98 4.56 12.76
C ARG A 52 12.70 3.81 13.08
N ILE A 53 12.82 2.52 13.36
CA ILE A 53 11.72 1.68 13.84
C ILE A 53 11.91 1.45 15.33
N ASN A 54 11.00 1.96 16.14
CA ASN A 54 10.98 1.78 17.59
C ASN A 54 9.95 0.73 17.96
N ALA A 55 10.28 -0.54 17.74
CA ALA A 55 9.41 -1.66 18.06
C ALA A 55 9.30 -1.86 19.59
N LYS A 56 8.15 -1.49 20.16
CA LYS A 56 7.86 -1.63 21.59
C LYS A 56 6.38 -1.95 21.80
N LYS A 57 6.02 -2.51 22.95
CA LYS A 57 4.62 -2.58 23.35
C LYS A 57 4.08 -1.16 23.51
N GLN A 58 2.94 -0.86 22.91
CA GLN A 58 2.27 0.43 23.09
C GLN A 58 1.41 0.37 24.34
N GLU A 59 1.49 1.43 25.16
CA GLU A 59 0.73 1.55 26.40
C GLU A 59 -0.66 2.08 26.07
N VAL A 60 -1.66 1.20 26.16
CA VAL A 60 -3.06 1.55 25.95
C VAL A 60 -3.71 1.71 27.32
N PRO A 61 -4.43 2.81 27.59
CA PRO A 61 -5.19 2.95 28.83
C PRO A 61 -6.25 1.84 28.93
N GLU A 62 -6.30 1.12 30.05
CA GLU A 62 -7.23 -0.01 30.23
C GLU A 62 -8.70 0.45 30.22
N ASP A 63 -8.98 1.65 30.75
CA ASP A 63 -10.32 2.26 30.82
C ASP A 63 -10.46 3.52 29.95
N GLY A 64 -9.57 3.69 28.96
CA GLY A 64 -9.58 4.87 28.10
C GLY A 64 -10.74 4.88 27.12
N SER A 65 -11.30 6.07 26.89
CA SER A 65 -12.19 6.29 25.74
C SER A 65 -11.49 5.94 24.43
N LEU A 66 -12.27 5.64 23.38
CA LEU A 66 -11.74 5.34 22.05
C LEU A 66 -10.78 6.44 21.53
N GLU A 67 -11.04 7.71 21.87
CA GLU A 67 -10.19 8.83 21.49
C GLU A 67 -8.84 8.80 22.24
N GLU A 68 -8.83 8.43 23.51
CA GLU A 68 -7.61 8.28 24.31
C GLU A 68 -6.77 7.10 23.82
N ILE A 69 -7.41 5.97 23.49
CA ILE A 69 -6.75 4.83 22.85
C ILE A 69 -6.11 5.26 21.52
N ARG A 70 -6.85 5.97 20.66
CA ARG A 70 -6.31 6.48 19.38
C ARG A 70 -5.11 7.41 19.57
N LYS A 71 -5.14 8.28 20.58
CA LYS A 71 -4.02 9.19 20.90
C LYS A 71 -2.80 8.44 21.44
N ALA A 72 -2.99 7.28 22.08
CA ALA A 72 -1.92 6.45 22.62
C ALA A 72 -1.20 5.60 21.54
N MET A 73 -1.80 5.41 20.36
CA MET A 73 -1.20 4.63 19.27
C MET A 73 -0.14 5.41 18.51
N ASP A 74 1.06 4.83 18.42
CA ASP A 74 2.18 5.32 17.61
C ASP A 74 2.28 4.49 16.31
N THR A 75 2.91 5.06 15.29
CA THR A 75 3.27 4.34 14.06
C THR A 75 4.50 3.43 14.23
N HIS A 76 5.20 3.51 15.37
CA HIS A 76 6.55 2.97 15.62
C HIS A 76 7.65 3.56 14.74
N LEU A 77 7.38 4.66 14.02
CA LEU A 77 8.33 5.30 13.14
C LEU A 77 8.77 6.65 13.69
N GLU A 78 10.08 6.86 13.76
CA GLU A 78 10.68 8.16 14.03
C GLU A 78 11.47 8.67 12.83
N GLY A 79 11.47 9.99 12.63
CA GLY A 79 12.14 10.63 11.49
C GLY A 79 11.23 10.75 10.26
N LYS A 80 11.83 11.08 9.13
CA LYS A 80 11.15 11.25 7.84
C LYS A 80 12.03 10.71 6.72
N LEU A 81 11.41 10.05 5.74
CA LEU A 81 12.13 9.65 4.54
C LEU A 81 12.78 10.87 3.89
N CYS A 82 14.08 10.79 3.61
CA CYS A 82 14.76 11.73 2.73
C CYS A 82 14.30 11.51 1.28
N ASP A 83 14.56 12.49 0.41
CA ASP A 83 14.09 12.48 -0.98
C ASP A 83 14.48 11.19 -1.73
N ASN A 84 15.75 10.75 -1.59
CA ASN A 84 16.21 9.52 -2.23
C ASN A 84 15.48 8.26 -1.73
N CYS A 85 15.24 8.14 -0.43
CA CYS A 85 14.50 6.97 0.11
C CYS A 85 13.02 7.05 -0.24
N ARG A 86 12.44 8.24 -0.26
CA ARG A 86 11.06 8.47 -0.70
C ARG A 86 10.88 8.04 -2.16
N ASP A 87 11.71 8.53 -3.06
CA ASP A 87 11.67 8.17 -4.48
C ASP A 87 11.78 6.66 -4.69
N GLN A 88 12.69 6.01 -3.95
CA GLN A 88 12.89 4.57 -4.05
C GLN A 88 11.69 3.77 -3.53
N VAL A 89 11.04 4.22 -2.44
CA VAL A 89 9.82 3.56 -1.90
C VAL A 89 8.64 3.78 -2.85
N GLU A 90 8.42 5.00 -3.33
CA GLU A 90 7.37 5.34 -4.29
C GLU A 90 7.52 4.54 -5.59
N LYS A 91 8.75 4.39 -6.08
CA LYS A 91 9.05 3.58 -7.27
C LYS A 91 8.68 2.10 -7.09
N GLU A 92 9.01 1.49 -5.96
CA GLU A 92 8.66 0.08 -5.73
C GLU A 92 7.16 -0.10 -5.45
N LEU A 93 6.50 0.85 -4.79
CA LEU A 93 5.04 0.87 -4.64
C LEU A 93 4.34 1.00 -6.00
N GLY A 94 4.82 1.87 -6.89
CA GLY A 94 4.28 2.01 -8.24
C GLY A 94 4.37 0.72 -9.05
N LYS A 95 5.49 0.00 -8.95
CA LYS A 95 5.62 -1.35 -9.57
C LYS A 95 4.67 -2.37 -8.96
N ASN A 96 4.42 -2.29 -7.66
CA ASN A 96 3.46 -3.16 -7.01
C ASN A 96 2.03 -2.91 -7.54
N LEU A 97 1.63 -1.64 -7.65
CA LEU A 97 0.36 -1.23 -8.26
C LEU A 97 0.26 -1.70 -9.73
N TYR A 98 1.34 -1.64 -10.50
CA TYR A 98 1.39 -2.19 -11.85
C TYR A 98 1.00 -3.68 -11.89
N TYR A 99 1.55 -4.49 -10.96
CA TYR A 99 1.22 -5.91 -10.92
C TYR A 99 -0.18 -6.19 -10.36
N ILE A 100 -0.72 -5.35 -9.48
CA ILE A 100 -2.13 -5.41 -9.09
C ILE A 100 -3.04 -5.15 -10.29
N ALA A 101 -2.79 -4.10 -11.07
CA ALA A 101 -3.54 -3.81 -12.29
C ALA A 101 -3.40 -4.94 -13.32
N SER A 102 -2.21 -5.53 -13.46
CA SER A 102 -2.00 -6.73 -14.28
C SER A 102 -2.87 -7.90 -13.87
N LEU A 103 -3.03 -8.15 -12.57
CA LEU A 103 -3.91 -9.20 -12.06
C LEU A 103 -5.39 -8.89 -12.33
N CYS A 104 -5.80 -7.63 -12.17
CA CYS A 104 -7.16 -7.20 -12.48
C CYS A 104 -7.49 -7.46 -13.96
N ASN A 105 -6.58 -7.05 -14.86
CA ASN A 105 -6.64 -7.31 -16.29
C ASN A 105 -6.77 -8.80 -16.63
N ALA A 106 -5.96 -9.66 -15.99
CA ALA A 106 -6.00 -11.10 -16.24
C ALA A 106 -7.30 -11.78 -15.74
N LEU A 107 -8.00 -11.16 -14.79
CA LEU A 107 -9.22 -11.67 -14.15
C LEU A 107 -10.50 -10.96 -14.61
N ASP A 108 -10.39 -10.05 -15.60
CA ASP A 108 -11.51 -9.22 -16.07
C ASP A 108 -12.17 -8.41 -14.95
N LEU A 109 -11.34 -7.83 -14.07
CA LEU A 109 -11.76 -6.98 -12.96
C LEU A 109 -11.42 -5.52 -13.23
N ASN A 110 -12.30 -4.59 -12.82
CA ASN A 110 -12.01 -3.16 -12.85
C ASN A 110 -11.41 -2.71 -11.49
N LEU A 111 -10.20 -2.15 -11.53
CA LEU A 111 -9.45 -1.70 -10.34
C LEU A 111 -10.12 -0.51 -9.65
N TYR A 112 -10.70 0.42 -10.41
CA TYR A 112 -11.42 1.56 -9.86
C TYR A 112 -12.64 1.10 -9.04
N ASP A 113 -13.43 0.17 -9.56
CA ASP A 113 -14.57 -0.42 -8.87
C ASP A 113 -14.16 -1.13 -7.57
N ILE A 114 -13.03 -1.84 -7.58
CA ILE A 114 -12.48 -2.47 -6.37
C ILE A 114 -12.17 -1.42 -5.31
N ILE A 115 -11.52 -0.32 -5.69
CA ILE A 115 -11.17 0.77 -4.78
C ILE A 115 -12.44 1.45 -4.22
N ILE A 116 -13.46 1.70 -5.05
CA ILE A 116 -14.73 2.29 -4.60
C ILE A 116 -15.42 1.37 -3.58
N LYS A 117 -15.54 0.08 -3.89
CA LYS A 117 -16.14 -0.91 -2.98
C LYS A 117 -15.40 -0.98 -1.64
N GLU A 118 -14.07 -0.97 -1.66
CA GLU A 118 -13.28 -1.00 -0.43
C GLU A 118 -13.41 0.31 0.35
N GLN A 119 -13.44 1.47 -0.34
CA GLN A 119 -13.63 2.76 0.29
C GLN A 119 -14.97 2.87 1.04
N GLU A 120 -16.04 2.25 0.52
CA GLU A 120 -17.33 2.14 1.21
C GLU A 120 -17.26 1.25 2.44
N ARG A 121 -16.59 0.08 2.36
CA ARG A 121 -16.38 -0.83 3.50
C ARG A 121 -15.59 -0.16 4.62
N VAL A 122 -14.51 0.53 4.29
CA VAL A 122 -13.68 1.26 5.27
C VAL A 122 -14.49 2.40 5.93
N LYS A 123 -15.32 3.13 5.17
CA LYS A 123 -16.22 4.15 5.75
C LYS A 123 -17.26 3.55 6.70
N MET A 124 -17.78 2.36 6.40
CA MET A 124 -18.70 1.66 7.29
C MET A 124 -18.02 1.29 8.62
N LEU A 125 -16.80 0.74 8.58
CA LEU A 125 -16.03 0.45 9.80
C LEU A 125 -15.79 1.69 10.66
N GLY A 126 -15.55 2.84 10.04
CA GLY A 126 -15.43 4.11 10.77
C GLY A 126 -16.72 4.54 11.49
N LYS A 127 -17.89 4.12 11.02
CA LYS A 127 -19.20 4.41 11.65
C LYS A 127 -19.55 3.41 12.76
N PHE A 128 -19.18 2.13 12.61
CA PHE A 128 -19.45 1.09 13.62
C PHE A 128 -18.42 1.04 14.75
N ASN A 129 -17.22 1.62 14.57
CA ASN A 129 -16.24 1.81 15.64
C ASN A 129 -16.49 3.10 16.47
N LEU A 130 -17.67 3.72 16.35
CA LEU A 130 -18.09 4.90 17.13
C LEU A 130 -19.21 4.57 18.14
N GLU A 131 -19.48 3.29 18.39
CA GLU A 131 -20.32 2.79 19.49
C GLU A 131 -19.48 1.98 20.47
#